data_AF-A0A2P5VQU7-F1
#
_entry.id   AF-A0A2P5VQU7-F1
#
_cell.length_a   1.000
_cell.length_b   1.000
_cell.length_c   1.000
_cell.angle_alpha   90.00
_cell.angle_beta   90.00
_cell.angle_gamma   90.00
#
_symmetry.space_group_name_H-M   'P 1'
#
loop_
_entity.id
_entity.type
_entity.pdbx_description
1 polymer ?
#
loop_
_entity_poly.entity_id
_entity_poly.type
_entity_poly.pdbx_seq_one_letter_code
_entity_poly.pdbx_strand_id
1 'polypeptide(L)'
;MPRSSPSSSKELIKLLEGPITQAQAKLFKEAVLALVTKIYAGNAIRAVVDQGMQRAEVMIKGPGLGRDAALRAIRRSGILLSFVRDVTPMPHNGCRPPKKRRV
;
A
#
# COMPACT_ATOMS: atom_id res chain seq x y z
N MET A 1 8.92 22.84 -34.59
CA MET A 1 9.50 21.48 -34.73
C MET A 1 10.97 21.60 -34.36
N PRO A 2 11.47 20.91 -33.31
CA PRO A 2 11.61 19.46 -33.35
C PRO A 2 11.20 18.77 -32.03
N ARG A 3 10.64 17.57 -32.11
CA ARG A 3 10.82 16.56 -31.07
C ARG A 3 11.30 15.31 -31.78
N SER A 4 12.61 15.25 -32.02
CA SER A 4 13.29 14.03 -32.40
C SER A 4 12.94 12.97 -31.36
N SER A 5 12.15 11.98 -31.78
CA SER A 5 11.97 10.76 -31.00
C SER A 5 13.34 10.18 -30.68
N PRO A 6 13.64 9.80 -29.43
CA PRO A 6 14.90 9.19 -29.08
C PRO A 6 15.01 7.84 -29.81
N SER A 7 15.70 7.85 -30.95
CA SER A 7 15.86 6.70 -31.86
C SER A 7 17.01 5.78 -31.47
N SER A 8 17.69 6.07 -30.36
CA SER A 8 18.79 5.26 -29.83
C SER A 8 18.36 4.61 -28.52
N SER A 9 18.35 3.27 -28.48
CA SER A 9 18.11 2.48 -27.27
C SER A 9 19.01 2.88 -26.09
N LYS A 10 20.16 3.50 -26.36
CA LYS A 10 21.10 4.05 -25.36
C LYS A 10 20.59 5.32 -24.65
N GLU A 11 19.73 6.13 -25.26
CA GLU A 11 19.15 7.33 -24.61
C GLU A 11 18.03 6.97 -23.61
N LEU A 12 17.28 5.90 -23.89
CA LEU A 12 16.29 5.36 -22.95
C LEU A 12 16.95 4.75 -21.71
N ILE A 13 18.13 4.13 -21.86
CA ILE A 13 18.89 3.55 -20.74
C ILE A 13 19.42 4.64 -19.79
N LYS A 14 19.89 5.79 -20.31
CA LYS A 14 20.34 6.91 -19.49
C LYS A 14 19.24 7.55 -18.62
N LEU A 15 17.97 7.43 -19.02
CA LEU A 15 16.83 7.88 -18.21
C LEU A 15 16.43 6.85 -17.13
N LEU A 16 16.84 5.58 -17.29
CA LEU A 16 16.67 4.51 -16.30
C LEU A 16 17.83 4.46 -15.29
N GLU A 17 19.00 4.98 -15.65
CA GLU A 17 20.23 4.99 -14.83
C GLU A 17 20.55 6.36 -14.19
N GLY A 18 19.56 7.26 -14.08
CA GLY A 18 19.72 8.50 -13.32
C GLY A 18 19.84 8.22 -11.80
N PRO A 19 20.53 9.07 -11.02
CA PRO A 19 20.59 8.90 -9.57
C PRO A 19 19.17 8.92 -9.01
N ILE A 20 18.80 7.87 -8.26
CA ILE A 20 17.48 7.73 -7.64
C ILE A 20 17.29 8.92 -6.71
N THR A 21 16.59 9.94 -7.20
CA THR A 21 16.24 11.11 -6.38
C THR A 21 15.47 10.61 -5.15
N GLN A 22 15.62 11.28 -3.99
CA GLN A 22 14.91 10.88 -2.77
C GLN A 22 13.39 10.72 -2.99
N ALA A 23 12.83 11.45 -3.96
CA ALA A 23 11.46 11.29 -4.44
C ALA A 23 11.19 9.92 -5.07
N GLN A 24 12.02 9.45 -6.02
CA GLN A 24 11.90 8.13 -6.63
C GLN A 24 12.04 7.00 -5.58
N ALA A 25 12.94 7.16 -4.60
CA ALA A 25 13.11 6.18 -3.53
C ALA A 25 11.89 6.09 -2.60
N LYS A 26 11.24 7.23 -2.28
CA LYS A 26 10.02 7.26 -1.48
C LYS A 26 8.85 6.59 -2.21
N LEU A 27 8.69 6.92 -3.48
CA LEU A 27 7.64 6.37 -4.35
C LEU A 27 7.83 4.86 -4.54
N PHE A 28 9.07 4.40 -4.70
CA PHE A 28 9.39 2.97 -4.74
C PHE A 28 9.04 2.26 -3.44
N LYS A 29 9.38 2.83 -2.27
CA LYS A 29 9.01 2.26 -0.95
C LYS A 29 7.49 2.18 -0.78
N GLU A 30 6.76 3.21 -1.16
CA GLU A 30 5.29 3.23 -1.08
C GLU A 30 4.66 2.19 -2.02
N ALA A 31 5.17 2.09 -3.25
CA ALA A 31 4.70 1.12 -4.24
C ALA A 31 4.99 -0.34 -3.82
N VAL A 32 6.20 -0.61 -3.32
CA VAL A 32 6.57 -1.95 -2.82
C VAL A 32 5.70 -2.34 -1.63
N LEU A 33 5.47 -1.42 -0.68
CA LEU A 33 4.64 -1.70 0.49
C LEU A 33 3.17 -2.00 0.12
N ALA A 34 2.61 -1.29 -0.88
CA ALA A 34 1.28 -1.56 -1.41
C ALA A 34 1.20 -2.92 -2.12
N LEU A 35 2.25 -3.32 -2.84
CA LEU A 35 2.31 -4.60 -3.52
C LEU A 35 2.41 -5.76 -2.52
N VAL A 36 3.27 -5.62 -1.50
CA VAL A 36 3.41 -6.58 -0.41
C VAL A 36 2.07 -6.79 0.28
N THR A 37 1.41 -5.73 0.75
CA THR A 37 0.11 -5.86 1.43
C THR A 37 -0.96 -6.55 0.58
N LYS A 38 -1.00 -6.31 -0.74
CA LYS A 38 -1.89 -7.03 -1.65
C LYS A 38 -1.63 -8.53 -1.67
N ILE A 39 -0.36 -8.95 -1.72
CA ILE A 39 0.03 -10.38 -1.74
C ILE A 39 -0.38 -11.07 -0.42
N TYR A 40 -0.05 -10.45 0.71
CA TYR A 40 -0.42 -10.98 2.03
C TYR A 40 -1.94 -11.09 2.20
N ALA A 41 -2.68 -10.06 1.79
CA ALA A 41 -4.14 -10.10 1.80
C ALA A 41 -4.69 -11.22 0.90
N GLY A 42 -4.13 -11.40 -0.30
CA GLY A 42 -4.53 -12.48 -1.22
C GLY A 42 -4.35 -13.87 -0.61
N ASN A 43 -3.22 -14.11 0.07
CA ASN A 43 -2.95 -15.39 0.73
C ASN A 43 -3.93 -15.66 1.88
N ALA A 44 -4.20 -14.65 2.72
CA ALA A 44 -5.15 -14.77 3.82
C ALA A 44 -6.57 -15.04 3.31
N ILE A 45 -7.00 -14.33 2.26
CA ILE A 45 -8.32 -14.52 1.65
C ILE A 45 -8.44 -15.93 1.07
N ARG A 46 -7.42 -16.43 0.37
CA ARG A 46 -7.46 -17.76 -0.22
C ARG A 46 -7.75 -18.84 0.84
N ALA A 47 -7.05 -18.79 1.97
CA ALA A 47 -7.30 -19.71 3.09
C ALA A 47 -8.74 -19.62 3.65
N VAL A 48 -9.32 -18.43 3.64
CA VAL A 48 -10.69 -18.16 4.12
C VAL A 48 -11.76 -18.60 3.12
N VAL A 49 -11.48 -18.47 1.82
CA VAL A 49 -12.34 -18.95 0.72
C VAL A 49 -12.36 -20.48 0.70
N ASP A 50 -11.22 -21.13 0.94
CA ASP A 50 -11.13 -22.59 1.08
C ASP A 50 -12.00 -23.11 2.24
N GLN A 51 -12.25 -22.27 3.25
CA GLN A 51 -13.15 -22.55 4.37
C GLN A 51 -14.63 -22.20 4.09
N GLY A 52 -14.96 -21.69 2.91
CA GLY A 52 -16.34 -21.39 2.51
C GLY A 52 -16.93 -20.10 3.09
N MET A 53 -16.11 -19.19 3.62
CA MET A 53 -16.62 -17.93 4.16
C MET A 53 -17.13 -16.98 3.07
N GLN A 54 -18.37 -16.50 3.22
CA GLN A 54 -19.02 -15.59 2.26
C GLN A 54 -19.11 -14.14 2.74
N ARG A 55 -19.03 -13.92 4.06
CA ARG A 55 -19.14 -12.59 4.69
C ARG A 55 -17.98 -12.35 5.64
N ALA A 56 -17.45 -11.13 5.64
CA ALA A 56 -16.36 -10.74 6.52
C ALA A 56 -16.59 -9.35 7.13
N GLU A 57 -16.11 -9.18 8.35
CA GLU A 57 -16.02 -7.90 9.05
C GLU A 57 -14.57 -7.44 9.09
N VAL A 58 -14.31 -6.19 8.72
CA VAL A 58 -12.95 -5.65 8.63
C VAL A 58 -12.73 -4.62 9.73
N MET A 59 -11.82 -4.94 10.64
CA MET A 59 -11.35 -4.04 11.69
C MET A 59 -9.95 -3.54 11.35
N ILE A 60 -9.79 -2.23 11.21
CA ILE A 60 -8.52 -1.61 10.79
C ILE A 60 -7.90 -0.92 12.00
N LYS A 61 -6.61 -1.14 12.24
CA LYS A 61 -5.85 -0.40 13.26
C LYS A 61 -4.79 0.47 12.59
N GLY A 62 -4.88 1.77 12.80
CA GLY A 62 -3.87 2.75 12.45
C GLY A 62 -4.00 3.35 11.04
N PRO A 63 -3.53 4.59 10.85
CA PRO A 63 -3.35 5.19 9.52
C PRO A 63 -2.03 4.68 8.91
N GLY A 64 -2.12 3.66 8.06
CA GLY A 64 -0.98 3.09 7.34
C GLY A 64 -1.20 3.07 5.82
N LEU A 65 -0.10 3.16 5.06
CA LEU A 65 -0.11 3.15 3.59
C LEU A 65 -0.76 1.88 2.99
N GLY A 66 -0.78 0.79 3.75
CA GLY A 66 -1.39 -0.48 3.35
C GLY A 66 -2.91 -0.58 3.52
N ARG A 67 -3.54 0.41 4.16
CA ARG A 67 -4.97 0.36 4.53
C ARG A 67 -5.87 0.19 3.30
N ASP A 68 -5.71 1.08 2.33
CA ASP A 68 -6.54 1.07 1.12
C ASP A 68 -6.20 -0.10 0.20
N ALA A 69 -4.91 -0.49 0.16
CA ALA A 69 -4.46 -1.64 -0.61
C ALA A 69 -5.11 -2.95 -0.11
N ALA A 70 -5.17 -3.14 1.21
CA ALA A 70 -5.82 -4.29 1.84
C ALA A 70 -7.33 -4.31 1.58
N LEU A 71 -8.02 -3.19 1.80
CA LEU A 71 -9.47 -3.07 1.54
C LEU A 71 -9.83 -3.35 0.08
N ARG A 72 -9.04 -2.82 -0.86
CA ARG A 72 -9.22 -3.09 -2.29
C ARG A 72 -8.90 -4.53 -2.68
N ALA A 73 -8.02 -5.22 -1.95
CA ALA A 73 -7.75 -6.64 -2.18
C ALA A 73 -8.95 -7.50 -1.74
N ILE A 74 -9.47 -7.25 -0.53
CA ILE A 74 -10.64 -7.97 0.00
C ILE A 74 -11.89 -7.73 -0.83
N ARG A 75 -12.12 -6.51 -1.32
CA ARG A 75 -13.27 -6.23 -2.18
C ARG A 75 -13.19 -6.93 -3.54
N ARG A 76 -11.97 -7.21 -4.04
CA ARG A 76 -11.76 -7.92 -5.31
C ARG A 76 -11.90 -9.44 -5.20
N SER A 77 -11.80 -10.00 -3.99
CA SER A 77 -11.87 -11.45 -3.79
C SER A 77 -13.30 -12.00 -3.75
N GLY A 78 -14.32 -11.15 -3.87
CA GLY A 78 -15.73 -11.58 -3.90
C GLY A 78 -16.35 -11.88 -2.54
N ILE A 79 -15.66 -11.59 -1.43
CA ILE A 79 -16.23 -11.70 -0.08
C ILE A 79 -17.11 -10.48 0.19
N LEU A 80 -18.32 -10.70 0.71
CA LEU A 80 -19.23 -9.61 1.09
C LEU A 80 -18.74 -8.96 2.38
N LEU A 81 -18.39 -7.67 2.28
CA LEU A 81 -18.01 -6.86 3.43
C LEU A 81 -19.25 -6.39 4.19
N SER A 82 -19.50 -6.94 5.37
CA SER A 82 -20.65 -6.54 6.21
C SER A 82 -20.39 -5.23 6.92
N PHE A 83 -19.18 -5.05 7.46
CA PHE A 83 -18.80 -3.85 8.21
C PHE A 83 -17.32 -3.52 8.02
N VAL A 84 -17.02 -2.22 7.93
CA VAL A 84 -15.65 -1.70 7.99
C VAL A 84 -15.59 -0.73 9.17
N ARG A 85 -14.79 -1.06 10.19
CA ARG A 85 -14.61 -0.21 11.37
C ARG A 85 -13.14 0.13 11.56
N ASP A 86 -12.88 1.40 11.84
CA ASP A 86 -11.59 1.87 12.27
C ASP A 86 -11.48 1.78 13.79
N VAL A 87 -10.51 1.00 14.27
CA VAL A 87 -10.21 0.77 15.68
C VAL A 87 -8.87 1.43 16.03
N THR A 88 -8.47 2.46 15.28
CA THR A 88 -7.30 3.28 15.62
C THR A 88 -7.49 3.89 17.01
N PRO A 89 -6.58 3.61 17.96
CA PRO A 89 -6.72 4.12 19.31
C PRO A 89 -6.58 5.64 19.30
N MET A 90 -7.62 6.34 19.75
CA MET A 90 -7.60 7.78 19.99
C MET A 90 -7.21 8.04 21.45
N PRO A 91 -6.06 8.67 21.73
CA PRO A 91 -5.67 8.95 23.09
C PRO A 91 -6.51 10.10 23.67
N HIS A 92 -7.26 9.83 24.74
CA HIS A 92 -7.94 10.86 25.51
C HIS A 92 -6.95 11.49 26.50
N ASN A 93 -6.14 12.46 26.04
CA ASN A 93 -5.16 13.21 26.85
C ASN A 93 -4.29 12.35 27.79
N GLY A 94 -3.96 11.12 27.39
CA GLY A 94 -3.18 10.16 28.18
C GLY A 94 -1.68 10.48 28.18
N CYS A 95 -0.84 9.50 27.88
CA CYS A 95 0.61 9.68 27.85
C CYS A 95 1.04 10.76 26.82
N ARG A 96 2.00 11.61 27.20
CA ARG A 96 2.60 12.61 26.31
C ARG A 96 3.30 11.92 25.13
N PRO A 97 2.96 12.24 23.87
CA PRO A 97 3.68 11.70 22.72
C PRO A 97 5.18 12.05 22.76
N PRO A 98 6.06 11.14 22.29
CA PRO A 98 7.48 11.41 22.25
C PRO A 98 7.79 12.61 21.36
N LYS A 99 8.80 13.40 21.75
CA LYS A 99 9.28 14.54 20.97
C LYS A 99 9.62 14.08 19.54
N LYS A 100 9.09 14.77 18.53
CA LYS A 100 9.39 14.47 17.11
C LYS A 100 10.90 14.49 16.90
N ARG A 101 11.45 13.40 16.35
CA ARG A 101 12.88 13.30 16.03
C ARG A 101 13.23 14.34 14.96
N ARG A 102 14.36 15.01 15.14
CA ARG A 102 15.00 15.84 14.11
C ARG A 102 15.93 14.91 13.34
N VAL A 103 15.54 14.51 12.14
CA VAL A 103 16.32 13.71 11.19
C VAL A 103 16.17 14.35 9.82
#